data_AF-A0A8S2ZHN2-F1
#
_entry.id   AF-A0A8S2ZHN2-F1
#
_cell.length_a   1.000
_cell.length_b   1.000
_cell.length_c   1.000
_cell.angle_alpha   90.00
_cell.angle_beta   90.00
_cell.angle_gamma   90.00
#
_symmetry.space_group_name_H-M   'P 1'
#
loop_
_entity.id
_entity.type
_entity.pdbx_description
1 polymer ?
#
loop_
_entity_poly.entity_id
_entity_poly.type
_entity_poly.pdbx_seq_one_letter_code
_entity_poly.pdbx_strand_id
1 'polypeptide(L)'
;MLIFTSTEKHKPVLNHNRYQYTKKRANKTNNQWRCRDRTCSSTISLCTVDVRILRNESAHTCQPDTTKVLVDITVDNMKKRAREETLPIPKIYSQEVVRARVASPGLATGRMFPTLPNVDASLYRRRALD
;
A
#
# COMPACT_ATOMS: atom_id res chain seq x y z
N MET A 1 -6.45 -6.05 9.76
CA MET A 1 -5.36 -5.05 9.87
C MET A 1 -5.59 -3.94 8.85
N LEU A 2 -5.33 -2.68 9.22
CA LEU A 2 -5.37 -1.53 8.31
C LEU A 2 -3.93 -1.17 7.93
N ILE A 3 -3.62 -1.13 6.63
CA ILE A 3 -2.28 -0.77 6.15
C ILE A 3 -2.41 0.39 5.18
N PHE A 4 -1.73 1.50 5.47
CA PHE A 4 -1.69 2.67 4.60
C PHE A 4 -0.45 2.61 3.72
N THR A 5 -0.67 2.75 2.42
CA THR A 5 0.39 2.95 1.43
C THR A 5 0.13 4.23 0.66
N SER A 6 1.08 4.65 -0.17
CA SER A 6 0.91 5.82 -1.04
C SER A 6 1.02 5.47 -2.52
N THR A 7 0.18 6.10 -3.34
CA THR A 7 0.39 6.13 -4.80
C THR A 7 1.66 6.90 -5.17
N GLU A 8 2.09 6.81 -6.42
CA GLU A 8 3.21 7.62 -6.95
C GLU A 8 2.98 9.13 -6.80
N LYS A 9 1.72 9.58 -6.88
CA LYS A 9 1.32 10.99 -6.66
C LYS A 9 1.09 11.32 -5.18
N HIS A 10 1.65 10.53 -4.27
CA HIS A 10 1.55 10.69 -2.81
C HIS A 10 0.12 10.71 -2.24
N LYS A 11 -0.87 10.23 -3.00
CA LYS A 11 -2.23 10.06 -2.49
C LYS A 11 -2.30 8.80 -1.62
N PRO A 12 -2.92 8.87 -0.43
CA PRO A 12 -3.00 7.73 0.46
C PRO A 12 -3.94 6.65 -0.10
N VAL A 13 -3.56 5.40 0.11
CA VAL A 13 -4.32 4.20 -0.21
C VAL A 13 -4.46 3.40 1.08
N LEU A 14 -5.69 3.01 1.39
CA LEU A 14 -5.96 2.09 2.49
C LEU A 14 -6.02 0.67 1.94
N ASN A 15 -5.26 -0.25 2.51
CA ASN A 15 -5.31 -1.67 2.22
C ASN A 15 -6.00 -2.36 3.40
N HIS A 16 -7.13 -3.03 3.13
CA HIS A 16 -7.91 -3.73 4.14
C HIS A 16 -8.63 -4.94 3.53
N ASN A 17 -8.58 -6.09 4.22
CA ASN A 17 -9.25 -7.32 3.79
C ASN A 17 -9.01 -7.70 2.33
N ARG A 18 -7.75 -7.55 1.86
CA ARG A 18 -7.31 -7.83 0.47
C ARG A 18 -7.83 -6.87 -0.60
N TYR A 19 -8.52 -5.81 -0.21
CA TYR A 19 -8.97 -4.74 -1.10
C TYR A 19 -8.20 -3.44 -0.85
N GLN A 20 -8.14 -2.63 -1.90
CA GLN A 20 -7.58 -1.28 -1.84
C GLN A 20 -8.69 -0.24 -1.89
N TYR A 21 -8.54 0.81 -1.10
CA TYR A 21 -9.48 1.90 -1.02
C TYR A 21 -8.76 3.24 -1.22
N THR A 22 -9.44 4.16 -1.89
CA THR A 22 -9.01 5.55 -2.07
C THR A 22 -9.90 6.47 -1.26
N LYS A 23 -9.33 7.57 -0.75
CA LYS A 23 -10.09 8.55 0.03
C LYS A 23 -11.18 9.16 -0.85
N LYS A 24 -12.44 9.04 -0.42
CA LYS A 24 -13.62 9.59 -1.11
C LYS A 24 -14.06 10.90 -0.48
N ARG A 25 -14.12 10.97 0.86
CA ARG A 25 -14.49 12.18 1.62
C ARG A 25 -13.65 12.30 2.88
N ALA A 26 -13.39 13.54 3.27
CA ALA A 26 -12.77 13.89 4.55
C ALA A 26 -13.75 14.77 5.31
N ASN A 27 -14.21 14.30 6.47
CA ASN A 27 -15.03 15.06 7.40
C ASN A 27 -14.22 15.33 8.67
N LYS A 28 -14.73 16.18 9.57
CA LYS A 28 -14.05 16.52 10.83
C LYS A 28 -13.72 15.27 11.67
N THR A 29 -14.66 14.32 11.74
CA THR A 29 -14.57 13.16 12.64
C THR A 29 -14.35 11.82 11.92
N ASN A 30 -14.51 11.78 10.60
CA ASN A 30 -14.32 10.56 9.83
C ASN A 30 -13.84 10.80 8.40
N ASN A 31 -13.11 9.83 7.88
CA ASN A 31 -12.75 9.73 6.48
C ASN A 31 -13.52 8.57 5.86
N GLN A 32 -14.22 8.83 4.75
CA GLN A 32 -14.83 7.79 3.95
C GLN A 32 -13.86 7.37 2.84
N TRP A 33 -13.64 6.07 2.72
CA TRP A 33 -12.81 5.44 1.72
C TRP A 33 -13.68 4.57 0.81
N ARG A 34 -13.43 4.62 -0.48
CA ARG A 34 -14.15 3.81 -1.48
C ARG A 34 -13.18 2.82 -2.11
N CYS A 35 -13.68 1.63 -2.43
CA CYS A 35 -12.96 0.65 -3.24
C CYS A 35 -12.32 1.33 -4.45
N ARG A 36 -11.09 0.92 -4.75
CA ARG A 36 -10.29 1.49 -5.83
C ARG A 36 -10.84 1.09 -7.20
N ASP A 37 -11.42 -0.11 -7.30
CA ASP A 37 -12.22 -0.48 -8.46
C ASP A 37 -13.47 0.41 -8.51
N ARG A 38 -13.60 1.17 -9.61
CA ARG A 38 -14.69 2.15 -9.78
C ARG A 38 -16.03 1.50 -10.12
N THR A 39 -16.03 0.25 -10.56
CA THR A 39 -17.24 -0.55 -10.74
C THR A 39 -17.77 -1.08 -9.40
N CYS A 40 -16.90 -1.17 -8.39
CA CYS A 40 -17.30 -1.51 -7.03
C CYS A 40 -17.81 -0.29 -6.25
N SER A 41 -18.93 -0.47 -5.55
CA SER A 41 -19.54 0.55 -4.69
C SER A 41 -19.10 0.46 -3.23
N SER A 42 -18.30 -0.55 -2.86
CA SER A 42 -17.92 -0.79 -1.47
C SER A 42 -17.16 0.40 -0.86
N THR A 43 -17.54 0.75 0.37
CA THR A 43 -16.92 1.83 1.14
C THR A 43 -16.69 1.43 2.58
N ILE A 44 -15.60 1.92 3.17
CA ILE A 44 -15.26 1.80 4.58
C ILE A 44 -15.06 3.20 5.17
N SER A 45 -15.47 3.41 6.42
CA SER A 45 -15.27 4.68 7.11
C SER A 45 -14.34 4.51 8.29
N LEU A 46 -13.33 5.37 8.39
CA LEU A 46 -12.38 5.39 9.50
C LEU A 46 -12.52 6.67 10.32
N CYS A 47 -12.29 6.59 11.63
CA CYS A 47 -12.14 7.74 12.49
C CYS A 47 -10.90 8.55 12.08
N THR A 48 -11.00 9.88 12.11
CA THR A 48 -9.87 10.75 11.75
C THR A 48 -8.79 10.81 12.82
N VAL A 49 -9.12 10.51 14.08
CA VAL A 49 -8.22 10.66 15.23
C VAL A 49 -7.46 9.38 15.54
N ASP A 50 -8.19 8.29 15.79
CA ASP A 50 -7.62 7.00 16.23
C ASP A 50 -7.62 5.94 15.12
N VAL A 51 -8.03 6.31 13.89
CA VAL A 51 -7.97 5.47 12.69
C VAL A 51 -8.77 4.16 12.79
N ARG A 52 -9.64 4.02 13.80
CA ARG A 52 -10.50 2.83 13.95
C ARG A 52 -11.60 2.81 12.89
N ILE A 53 -12.08 1.61 12.57
CA ILE A 53 -13.22 1.43 11.67
C ILE A 53 -14.50 1.93 12.38
N LEU A 54 -15.16 2.90 11.77
CA LEU A 54 -16.46 3.43 12.21
C LEU A 54 -17.63 2.79 11.46
N ARG A 55 -17.40 2.42 10.19
CA ARG A 55 -18.33 1.62 9.38
C ARG A 55 -17.51 0.62 8.59
N ASN A 56 -17.80 -0.66 8.79
CA ASN A 56 -17.20 -1.75 8.01
C ASN A 56 -17.54 -1.60 6.53
N GLU A 57 -16.74 -2.24 5.69
CA GLU A 57 -17.02 -2.34 4.28
C GLU A 57 -18.34 -3.06 3.99
N SER A 58 -19.03 -2.61 2.95
CA SER A 58 -20.09 -3.42 2.34
C SER A 58 -19.49 -4.50 1.46
N ALA A 59 -20.33 -5.48 1.07
CA ALA A 59 -19.94 -6.52 0.13
C ALA A 59 -19.28 -5.92 -1.13
N HIS A 60 -18.19 -6.54 -1.55
CA HIS A 60 -17.50 -6.20 -2.80
C HIS A 60 -18.12 -6.98 -3.95
N THR A 61 -18.28 -6.33 -5.09
CA THR A 61 -18.64 -6.97 -6.36
C THR A 61 -17.40 -7.29 -7.21
N CYS A 62 -16.27 -6.63 -6.93
CA CYS A 62 -14.98 -6.86 -7.57
C CYS A 62 -14.22 -8.00 -6.90
N GLN A 63 -13.32 -8.65 -7.65
CA GLN A 63 -12.38 -9.61 -7.09
C GLN A 63 -11.19 -8.89 -6.43
N PRO A 64 -10.65 -9.42 -5.32
CA PRO A 64 -9.50 -8.83 -4.66
C PRO A 64 -8.22 -9.05 -5.48
N ASP A 65 -7.47 -7.98 -5.73
CA ASP A 65 -6.13 -8.03 -6.33
C ASP A 65 -5.07 -8.14 -5.21
N THR A 66 -4.98 -9.35 -4.65
CA THR A 66 -4.04 -9.68 -3.56
C THR A 66 -2.58 -9.46 -3.95
N THR A 67 -2.25 -9.73 -5.21
CA THR A 67 -0.93 -9.47 -5.81
C THR A 67 -0.59 -8.00 -5.73
N LYS A 68 -1.48 -7.14 -6.23
CA LYS A 68 -1.24 -5.71 -6.24
C LYS A 68 -1.12 -5.13 -4.82
N VAL A 69 -1.95 -5.60 -3.89
CA VAL A 69 -1.85 -5.21 -2.48
C VAL A 69 -0.48 -5.54 -1.92
N LEU A 70 0.02 -6.76 -2.15
CA LEU A 70 1.35 -7.18 -1.69
C LEU A 70 2.46 -6.32 -2.29
N VAL A 71 2.41 -6.06 -3.60
CA VAL A 71 3.40 -5.23 -4.30
C VAL A 71 3.38 -3.79 -3.77
N ASP A 72 2.20 -3.17 -3.64
CA ASP A 72 2.07 -1.79 -3.17
C ASP A 72 2.59 -1.65 -1.72
N ILE A 73 2.31 -2.62 -0.84
CA ILE A 73 2.85 -2.66 0.54
C ILE A 73 4.38 -2.79 0.53
N THR A 74 4.90 -3.71 -0.29
CA THR A 74 6.35 -3.98 -0.37
C THR A 74 7.11 -2.74 -0.85
N VAL A 75 6.61 -2.05 -1.88
CA VAL A 75 7.22 -0.82 -2.39
C VAL A 75 7.13 0.32 -1.37
N ASP A 76 6.03 0.42 -0.63
CA ASP A 76 5.90 1.45 0.42
C ASP A 76 6.89 1.20 1.58
N ASN A 77 7.07 -0.06 1.98
CA ASN A 77 8.11 -0.45 2.94
C ASN A 77 9.52 -0.10 2.43
N MET A 78 9.83 -0.39 1.16
CA MET A 78 11.11 0.03 0.56
C MET A 78 11.31 1.54 0.66
N LYS A 79 10.28 2.34 0.37
CA LYS A 79 10.34 3.81 0.45
C LYS A 79 10.55 4.29 1.89
N LYS A 80 9.85 3.68 2.85
CA LYS A 80 10.01 3.98 4.28
C LYS A 80 11.44 3.70 4.73
N ARG A 81 11.95 2.50 4.45
CA ARG A 81 13.33 2.10 4.78
C ARG A 81 14.37 2.94 4.05
N ALA A 82 14.14 3.32 2.79
CA ALA A 82 15.04 4.17 2.04
C ALA A 82 15.24 5.54 2.72
N ARG A 83 14.19 6.06 3.35
CA ARG A 83 14.21 7.30 4.14
C ARG A 83 14.83 7.11 5.53
N GLU A 84 14.48 6.03 6.22
CA GLU A 84 14.84 5.84 7.63
C GLU A 84 16.20 5.14 7.85
N GLU A 85 16.70 4.39 6.86
CA GLU A 85 17.90 3.59 6.98
C GLU A 85 19.02 4.06 6.06
N THR A 86 20.27 3.85 6.49
CA THR A 86 21.49 4.17 5.73
C THR A 86 21.93 3.05 4.77
N LEU A 87 21.24 1.90 4.77
CA LEU A 87 21.60 0.77 3.91
C LEU A 87 21.53 1.16 2.42
N PRO A 88 22.38 0.61 1.54
CA PRO A 88 22.26 0.86 0.10
C PRO A 88 20.88 0.48 -0.45
N ILE A 89 20.33 1.30 -1.36
CA ILE A 89 19.01 1.05 -1.99
C ILE A 89 18.91 -0.35 -2.61
N PRO A 90 19.93 -0.89 -3.32
CA PRO A 90 19.89 -2.27 -3.82
C PRO A 90 19.73 -3.33 -2.71
N LYS A 91 20.31 -3.08 -1.52
CA LYS A 91 20.21 -3.96 -0.35
C LYS A 91 18.81 -3.89 0.28
N ILE A 92 18.24 -2.69 0.39
CA ILE A 92 16.85 -2.52 0.87
C ILE A 92 15.88 -3.24 -0.08
N TYR A 93 16.02 -3.05 -1.39
CA TYR A 93 15.20 -3.70 -2.40
C TYR A 93 15.23 -5.22 -2.29
N SER A 94 16.43 -5.82 -2.30
CA SER A 94 16.59 -7.28 -2.23
C SER A 94 16.00 -7.85 -0.94
N GLN A 95 16.23 -7.20 0.21
CA GLN A 95 15.68 -7.64 1.48
C GLN A 95 14.15 -7.56 1.53
N GLU A 96 13.54 -6.49 1.04
CA GLU A 96 12.07 -6.36 1.02
C GLU A 96 11.41 -7.37 0.06
N VAL A 97 12.01 -7.63 -1.10
CA VAL A 97 11.52 -8.68 -2.02
C VAL A 97 11.59 -10.06 -1.36
N VAL A 98 12.68 -10.37 -0.66
CA VAL A 98 12.81 -11.65 0.08
C VAL A 98 11.78 -11.74 1.21
N ARG A 99 11.61 -10.68 2.00
CA ARG A 99 10.61 -10.62 3.08
C ARG A 99 9.19 -10.87 2.55
N ALA A 100 8.83 -10.21 1.44
CA ALA A 100 7.52 -10.39 0.82
C ALA A 100 7.30 -11.82 0.30
N ARG A 101 8.34 -12.44 -0.30
CA ARG A 101 8.30 -13.84 -0.75
C ARG A 101 8.11 -14.81 0.40
N VAL A 102 8.82 -14.62 1.51
CA VAL A 102 8.70 -15.47 2.70
C VAL A 102 7.33 -15.32 3.35
N ALA A 103 6.81 -14.10 3.45
CA ALA A 103 5.51 -13.84 4.06
C ALA A 103 4.32 -14.27 3.18
N SER A 104 4.52 -14.43 1.87
CA SER A 104 3.43 -14.73 0.92
C SER A 104 3.91 -15.59 -0.24
N PRO A 105 4.35 -16.85 0.02
CA PRO A 105 4.96 -17.71 -0.99
C PRO A 105 4.05 -18.00 -2.18
N GLY A 106 2.74 -18.15 -1.95
CA GLY A 106 1.75 -18.39 -3.02
C GLY A 106 1.42 -17.18 -3.91
N LEU A 107 1.85 -15.97 -3.51
CA LEU A 107 1.59 -14.72 -4.25
C LEU A 107 2.88 -14.09 -4.78
N ALA A 108 4.02 -14.75 -4.63
CA ALA A 108 5.32 -14.16 -4.90
C ALA A 108 6.04 -14.89 -6.04
N THR A 109 5.43 -14.91 -7.23
CA THR A 109 6.12 -15.36 -8.44
C THR A 109 7.07 -14.29 -8.96
N GLY A 110 8.14 -14.68 -9.65
CA GLY A 110 9.28 -13.82 -9.98
C GLY A 110 8.95 -12.56 -10.81
N ARG A 111 7.79 -12.48 -11.46
CA ARG A 111 7.36 -11.34 -12.30
C ARG A 111 6.46 -10.32 -11.59
N MET A 112 6.09 -10.54 -10.33
CA MET A 112 5.09 -9.71 -9.64
C MET A 112 5.68 -8.44 -9.03
N PHE A 113 6.93 -8.48 -8.58
CA PHE A 113 7.60 -7.29 -8.02
C PHE A 113 8.22 -6.45 -9.14
N PRO A 114 8.13 -5.11 -9.05
CA PRO A 114 8.86 -4.25 -9.96
C PRO A 114 10.36 -4.51 -9.79
N THR A 115 11.11 -4.43 -10.88
CA THR A 115 12.57 -4.53 -10.85
C THR A 115 13.16 -3.32 -10.12
N LEU A 116 14.40 -3.43 -9.63
CA LEU A 116 15.08 -2.31 -8.99
C LEU A 116 15.11 -1.04 -9.88
N PRO A 117 15.45 -1.11 -11.19
CA PRO A 117 15.40 0.06 -12.06
C PRO A 117 14.01 0.71 -12.21
N ASN A 118 12.93 -0.04 -11.94
CA ASN A 118 11.58 0.53 -12.00
C ASN A 118 11.22 1.35 -10.76
N VAL A 119 11.94 1.18 -9.65
CA VAL A 119 11.63 1.83 -8.37
C VAL A 119 12.76 2.70 -7.81
N ASP A 120 14.00 2.50 -8.26
CA ASP A 120 15.19 3.13 -7.70
C ASP A 120 15.11 4.65 -7.64
N ALA A 121 14.70 5.33 -8.71
CA ALA A 121 14.56 6.77 -8.76
C ALA A 121 13.60 7.28 -7.68
N SER A 122 12.52 6.54 -7.42
CA SER A 122 11.57 6.88 -6.35
C SER A 122 12.17 6.66 -4.96
N LEU A 123 12.99 5.61 -4.79
CA LEU A 123 13.64 5.27 -3.52
C LEU A 123 14.75 6.28 -3.17
N TYR A 124 15.61 6.61 -4.14
CA TYR A 124 16.63 7.64 -3.98
C TYR A 124 16.02 9.01 -3.68
N ARG A 125 14.94 9.39 -4.37
CA ARG A 125 14.22 10.64 -4.06
C ARG A 125 13.68 10.63 -2.63
N ARG A 126 13.16 9.50 -2.14
CA ARG A 126 12.68 9.40 -0.75
C ARG A 126 13.80 9.51 0.28
N ARG A 127 15.00 9.03 -0.04
CA ARG A 127 16.19 9.19 0.80
C ARG A 127 16.67 10.63 0.87
N ALA A 128 16.60 11.37 -0.24
CA ALA A 128 17.04 12.76 -0.30
C ALA A 128 16.07 13.77 0.35
N LEU A 129 14.87 13.32 0.75
CA LEU A 129 13.90 14.12 1.49
C LEU A 129 14.18 13.97 3.01
N ASP A 130 15.25 14.62 3.46
CA ASP A 130 15.47 14.97 4.87
C ASP A 130 14.78 16.30 5.18
#